data_AF-A0A1M7F150-F1
#
_entry.id   AF-A0A1M7F150-F1
#
_cell.length_a   1.000
_cell.length_b   1.000
_cell.length_c   1.000
_cell.angle_alpha   90.00
_cell.angle_beta   90.00
_cell.angle_gamma   90.00
#
_symmetry.space_group_name_H-M   'P 1'
#
loop_
_entity.id
_entity.type
_entity.pdbx_description
1 polymer ?
#
loop_
_entity_poly.entity_id
_entity_poly.type
_entity_poly.pdbx_seq_one_letter_code
_entity_poly.pdbx_strand_id
1 'polypeptide(L)' 'MSFIVIEMHGGAAYAIIATDTDGNNLVFENREEAEKEAGDCQDGLVVEL' A
#
# COMPACT_ATOMS: atom_id res chain seq x y z
N MET A 1 -13.58 4.02 -7.22
CA MET A 1 -12.63 2.91 -7.29
C MET A 1 -11.69 3.12 -6.13
N SER A 2 -11.38 2.07 -5.38
CA SER A 2 -10.56 2.20 -4.17
C SER A 2 -9.28 1.41 -4.35
N PHE A 3 -8.21 1.84 -3.68
CA PHE A 3 -6.88 1.28 -3.82
C PHE A 3 -6.28 0.97 -2.45
N ILE A 4 -5.42 -0.04 -2.39
CA ILE A 4 -4.53 -0.30 -1.25
C ILE A 4 -3.09 -0.34 -1.74
N VAL A 5 -2.15 -0.17 -0.81
CA VAL A 5 -0.72 -0.37 -1.06
C VAL A 5 -0.23 -1.58 -0.27
N ILE A 6 0.55 -2.42 -0.92
CA ILE A 6 1.23 -3.56 -0.31
C ILE A 6 2.74 -3.33 -0.38
N GLU A 7 3.42 -3.35 0.75
CA GLU A 7 4.87 -3.44 0.85
C GLU A 7 5.30 -4.90 0.69
N MET A 8 6.18 -5.16 -0.28
CA MET A 8 6.62 -6.50 -0.68
C MET A 8 8.09 -6.78 -0.32
N HIS A 9 8.75 -5.89 0.43
CA HIS A 9 10.12 -6.10 0.86
C HIS A 9 10.31 -7.44 1.59
N GLY A 10 11.28 -8.23 1.14
CA GLY A 10 11.49 -9.61 1.62
C GLY A 10 10.74 -10.67 0.79
N GLY A 11 9.93 -10.26 -0.19
CA GLY A 11 9.17 -11.11 -1.10
C GLY A 11 7.74 -11.37 -0.62
N ALA A 12 6.95 -12.05 -1.46
CA ALA A 12 5.50 -12.19 -1.27
C ALA A 12 5.05 -12.87 0.05
N ALA A 13 5.92 -13.66 0.69
CA ALA A 13 5.62 -14.26 1.98
C ALA A 13 5.62 -13.25 3.16
N TYR A 14 6.19 -12.05 2.94
CA TYR A 14 6.32 -10.98 3.93
C TYR A 14 5.52 -9.73 3.52
N ALA A 15 4.55 -9.89 2.62
CA ALA A 15 3.70 -8.82 2.15
C ALA A 15 2.90 -8.20 3.31
N ILE A 16 2.92 -6.88 3.42
CA ILE A 16 2.18 -6.12 4.44
C ILE A 16 1.37 -5.02 3.75
N ILE A 17 0.11 -4.85 4.14
CA ILE A 17 -0.72 -3.74 3.66
C ILE A 17 -0.28 -2.47 4.40
N ALA A 18 -0.13 -1.35 3.69
CA ALA A 18 0.15 -0.06 4.32
C ALA A 18 -0.94 0.29 5.34
N THR A 19 -0.53 0.66 6.56
CA THR A 19 -1.45 0.98 7.66
C THR A 19 -1.19 2.38 8.21
N ASP A 20 -2.22 2.99 8.78
CA ASP A 20 -2.07 4.20 9.59
C ASP A 20 -1.35 3.92 10.93
N THR A 21 -1.18 4.96 11.75
CA THR A 21 -0.51 4.86 13.05
C THR A 21 -1.24 3.97 14.07
N ASP A 22 -2.53 3.72 13.85
CA ASP A 22 -3.36 2.87 14.70
C ASP A 22 -3.43 1.42 14.18
N GLY A 23 -2.77 1.14 13.06
CA GLY A 23 -2.74 -0.19 12.43
C GLY A 23 -3.96 -0.48 11.55
N ASN A 24 -4.77 0.53 11.21
CA ASN A 24 -5.85 0.36 10.24
C ASN A 24 -5.28 0.37 8.83
N ASN A 25 -5.83 -0.48 7.95
CA ASN A 25 -5.44 -0.48 6.54
C ASN A 25 -5.75 0.88 5.90
N LEU A 26 -4.75 1.45 5.21
CA LEU A 26 -4.96 2.61 4.37
C LEU A 26 -5.72 2.19 3.11
N VAL A 27 -6.80 2.92 2.82
CA VAL A 27 -7.59 2.78 1.60
C VAL A 27 -7.64 4.15 0.93
N PHE A 28 -7.21 4.19 -0.33
CA PHE A 28 -7.11 5.41 -1.11
C PHE A 28 -8.25 5.47 -2.12
N GLU A 29 -8.86 6.64 -2.29
CA GLU A 29 -9.95 6.86 -3.26
C GLU A 29 -9.43 7.32 -4.63
N ASN A 30 -8.14 7.65 -4.70
CA ASN A 30 -7.48 8.02 -5.95
C ASN A 30 -6.14 7.30 -6.10
N ARG A 31 -5.78 7.04 -7.35
CA ARG A 31 -4.58 6.30 -7.70
C ARG A 31 -3.30 7.08 -7.41
N GLU A 32 -3.34 8.41 -7.54
CA GLU A 32 -2.18 9.28 -7.34
C GLU A 32 -1.67 9.21 -5.89
N GLU A 33 -2.58 9.23 -4.91
CA GLU A 33 -2.23 9.06 -3.49
C GLU A 33 -1.68 7.66 -3.21
N ALA A 34 -2.28 6.62 -3.80
CA ALA A 34 -1.78 5.25 -3.65
C ALA A 34 -0.37 5.08 -4.25
N GLU A 35 -0.09 5.69 -5.41
CA GLU A 35 1.24 5.67 -6.02
C GLU A 35 2.27 6.45 -5.20
N LYS A 36 1.86 7.54 -4.55
CA LYS A 36 2.72 8.26 -3.62
C LYS A 36 3.09 7.41 -2.41
N GLU A 37 2.12 6.78 -1.77
CA GLU A 37 2.36 5.86 -0.63
C GLU A 37 3.25 4.69 -1.05
N ALA A 38 3.02 4.10 -2.24
CA ALA A 38 3.86 3.03 -2.78
C ALA A 38 5.31 3.50 -3.03
N GLY A 39 5.52 4.78 -3.34
CA GLY A 39 6.86 5.36 -3.49
C GLY A 39 7.60 5.61 -2.17
N ASP A 40 6.87 5.72 -1.06
CA ASP A 40 7.44 5.83 0.29
C ASP A 40 7.82 4.45 0.88
N CYS A 41 7.30 3.36 0.28
CA CYS A 41 7.68 1.97 0.55
C CYS A 41 9.04 1.60 -0.10
N GLN A 42 9.70 0.56 0.39
CA GLN A 42 10.90 -0.01 -0.24
C GLN A 42 10.56 -0.77 -1.53
N ASP A 43 9.47 -1.55 -1.52
CA ASP A 43 8.94 -2.29 -2.66
C ASP A 43 7.40 -2.24 -2.66
N GLY A 44 6.86 -1.03 -2.86
CA GLY A 44 5.42 -0.76 -2.82
C GLY A 44 4.68 -1.18 -4.10
N LEU A 45 3.52 -1.83 -3.92
CA LEU A 45 2.61 -2.26 -4.98
C LEU A 45 1.22 -1.66 -4.76
N VAL A 46 0.72 -0.93 -5.77
CA VAL A 46 -0.67 -0.44 -5.79
C VAL A 46 -1.60 -1.52 -6.29
N VAL A 47 -2.66 -1.81 -5.54
CA VAL A 47 -3.72 -2.77 -5.89
C VAL A 47 -5.07 -2.04 -5.94
N GLU A 48 -5.78 -2.21 -7.05
CA GLU A 48 -7.16 -1.72 -7.22
C GLU A 48 -8.15 -2.77 -6.68
N LEU A 49 -9.15 -2.33 -5.92
CA LEU A 49 -10.17 -3.15 -5.25
C LEU A 49 -11.45 -3.31 -6.09
#